data_AF-A0A7C5FQW9-F1
#
_entry.id   AF-A0A7C5FQW9-F1
#
_cell.length_a   1.000
_cell.length_b   1.000
_cell.length_c   1.000
_cell.angle_alpha   90.00
_cell.angle_beta   90.00
_cell.angle_gamma   90.00
#
_symmetry.space_group_name_H-M   'P 1'
#
loop_
_entity.id
_entity.type
_entity.pdbx_description
1 polymer ?
#
loop_
_entity_poly.entity_id
_entity_poly.type
_entity_poly.pdbx_seq_one_letter_code
_entity_poly.pdbx_strand_id
1 'polypeptide(L)' 'YAKEVLLIIKSKKKNFSKVVKNIKRLHSYKVPEIIALKIIAGEKKYLNWIDESLGI' A
#
# COMPACT_ATOMS: atom_id res chain seq x y z
N TYR A 1 16.84 7.63 -19.14
CA TYR A 1 16.01 7.42 -17.93
C TYR A 1 14.84 6.51 -18.27
N ALA A 2 14.50 5.57 -17.38
CA ALA A 2 13.29 4.77 -17.54
C ALA A 2 12.06 5.64 -17.27
N LYS A 3 10.93 5.34 -17.93
CA LYS A 3 9.63 5.94 -17.61
C LYS A 3 8.98 5.08 -16.53
N GLU A 4 8.69 5.67 -15.38
CA GLU A 4 8.12 5.00 -14.22
C GLU A 4 6.83 5.69 -13.78
N VAL A 5 6.07 5.02 -12.91
CA VAL A 5 4.83 5.54 -12.33
C VAL A 5 4.84 5.35 -10.81
N LEU A 6 4.28 6.32 -10.07
CA LEU A 6 4.11 6.22 -8.63
C LEU A 6 2.76 5.57 -8.28
N LEU A 7 2.77 4.53 -7.45
CA LEU A 7 1.56 3.91 -6.92
C LEU A 7 1.34 4.29 -5.45
N ILE A 8 0.17 4.87 -5.15
CA ILE A 8 -0.25 5.16 -3.77
C ILE A 8 -1.31 4.15 -3.33
N ILE A 9 -0.87 3.16 -2.56
CA ILE A 9 -1.71 2.06 -2.07
C ILE A 9 -2.17 2.36 -0.64
N LYS A 10 -3.46 2.15 -0.35
CA LYS A 10 -4.06 2.33 0.98
C LYS A 10 -4.29 0.94 1.58
N SER A 11 -3.77 0.72 2.78
CA SER A 11 -3.98 -0.53 3.52
C SER A 11 -3.70 -0.33 5.00
N LYS A 12 -3.93 -1.36 5.82
CA LYS A 12 -3.57 -1.37 7.23
C LYS A 12 -2.12 -1.79 7.43
N LYS A 13 -1.49 -1.27 8.49
CA LYS A 13 -0.13 -1.64 8.92
C LYS A 13 0.07 -3.16 9.05
N LYS A 14 -0.93 -3.89 9.56
CA LYS A 14 -0.88 -5.35 9.70
C LYS A 14 -0.66 -6.10 8.38
N ASN A 15 -1.05 -5.50 7.24
CA ASN A 15 -0.93 -6.11 5.92
C ASN A 15 0.40 -5.79 5.23
N PHE A 16 1.25 -4.92 5.79
CA PHE A 16 2.45 -4.41 5.11
C PHE A 16 3.36 -5.53 4.61
N SER A 17 3.69 -6.52 5.46
CA SER A 17 4.54 -7.65 5.06
C SER A 17 3.94 -8.47 3.92
N LYS A 18 2.61 -8.66 3.91
CA LYS A 18 1.89 -9.36 2.83
C LYS A 18 1.93 -8.57 1.53
N VAL A 19 1.77 -7.25 1.60
CA VAL A 19 1.87 -6.35 0.44
C VAL A 19 3.29 -6.38 -0.14
N VAL A 20 4.33 -6.21 0.69
CA VAL A 20 5.74 -6.27 0.25
C VAL A 20 6.06 -7.58 -0.45
N LYS A 21 5.64 -8.71 0.13
CA LYS A 21 5.84 -10.05 -0.48
C LYS A 21 5.20 -10.14 -1.86
N ASN A 22 3.97 -9.64 -2.03
CA ASN A 22 3.28 -9.69 -3.31
C ASN A 22 3.90 -8.75 -4.34
N ILE A 23 4.26 -7.53 -3.96
CA ILE A 23 4.95 -6.60 -4.87
C ILE A 23 6.26 -7.23 -5.33
N LYS A 24 7.12 -7.72 -4.43
CA LYS A 24 8.40 -8.37 -4.82
C LYS A 24 8.23 -9.56 -5.76
N ARG A 25 7.12 -10.30 -5.63
CA ARG A 25 6.81 -11.44 -6.51
C ARG A 25 6.39 -11.02 -7.92
N LEU A 26 5.69 -9.89 -8.05
CA LEU A 26 5.08 -9.44 -9.30
C LEU A 26 5.90 -8.36 -10.02
N HIS A 27 6.74 -7.63 -9.30
CA HIS A 27 7.48 -6.50 -9.81
C HIS A 27 8.69 -6.95 -10.63
N SER A 28 8.97 -6.25 -11.73
CA SER A 28 10.08 -6.56 -12.65
C SER A 28 11.46 -6.32 -12.03
N TYR A 29 11.56 -5.35 -11.13
CA TYR A 29 12.81 -5.01 -10.45
C TYR A 29 13.18 -5.96 -9.33
N LYS A 30 14.48 -6.25 -9.22
CA LYS A 30 15.07 -7.01 -8.11
C LYS A 30 14.91 -6.30 -6.76
N VAL A 31 14.95 -4.96 -6.76
CA VAL A 31 14.84 -4.11 -5.56
C VAL A 31 13.84 -2.98 -5.84
N PRO A 32 12.51 -3.22 -5.73
CA PRO A 32 11.51 -2.18 -5.92
C PRO A 32 11.47 -1.20 -4.74
N GLU A 33 11.13 0.06 -4.99
CA GLU A 33 10.84 1.05 -3.93
C GLU A 33 9.51 0.73 -3.26
N ILE A 34 9.54 0.46 -1.95
CA ILE A 34 8.34 0.20 -1.15
C ILE A 34 8.50 0.83 0.23
N ILE A 35 7.79 1.93 0.47
CA ILE A 35 7.79 2.66 1.74
C ILE A 35 6.35 2.87 2.24
N ALA A 36 6.17 2.96 3.56
CA ALA A 36 4.88 3.23 4.18
C ALA A 36 4.89 4.55 4.94
N LEU A 37 3.87 5.37 4.72
CA LEU A 37 3.67 6.64 5.41
C LEU A 37 2.52 6.51 6.41
N LYS A 38 2.66 7.12 7.59
CA LYS A 38 1.64 7.09 8.63
C LYS A 38 0.55 8.12 8.32
N ILE A 39 -0.70 7.67 8.22
CA ILE A 39 -1.88 8.54 8.21
C ILE A 39 -2.22 8.89 9.67
N ILE A 40 -2.17 10.19 10.01
CA ILE A 40 -2.45 10.68 11.37
C ILE A 40 -3.91 11.09 11.57
N ALA A 41 -4.59 11.49 10.49
CA ALA A 41 -5.99 11.89 10.46
C ALA A 41 -6.56 11.71 9.05
N GLY A 42 -7.86 11.56 8.94
CA GLY A 42 -8.60 11.43 7.68
C GLY A 42 -10.10 11.55 7.91
N GLU A 43 -10.87 11.71 6.84
CA GLU A 43 -12.34 11.75 6.94
C GLU A 43 -12.86 10.36 7.40
N LYS A 44 -13.77 10.36 8.38
CA LYS A 44 -14.18 9.15 9.09
C LYS A 44 -14.83 8.12 8.17
N LYS A 45 -15.74 8.54 7.28
CA LYS A 45 -16.42 7.61 6.36
C LYS A 45 -15.44 6.99 5.37
N TYR A 46 -14.47 7.75 4.89
CA TYR A 46 -13.42 7.23 4.01
C TYR A 46 -12.54 6.19 4.71
N LEU A 47 -12.15 6.45 5.97
CA LEU A 47 -11.38 5.48 6.75
C LEU A 47 -12.19 4.21 7.05
N ASN A 48 -13.49 4.35 7.33
CA ASN A 48 -14.38 3.20 7.48
C ASN A 48 -14.50 2.39 6.18
N TRP A 49 -14.62 3.05 5.03
CA TRP A 49 -14.67 2.39 3.73
C TRP A 49 -13.39 1.59 3.43
N ILE A 50 -12.22 2.09 3.86
CA ILE A 50 -10.97 1.32 3.77
C ILE A 50 -11.05 0.05 4.62
N ASP A 51 -11.66 0.13 5.81
CA ASP A 51 -11.77 -0.99 6.74
C ASP A 51 -12.72 -2.06 6.18
N GLU A 52 -13.88 -1.65 5.68
CA GLU A 52 -14.84 -2.49 4.96
C GLU A 52 -14.19 -3.17 3.74
N SER A 53 -13.40 -2.42 2.96
CA SER A 53 -12.67 -2.94 1.78
C SER A 53 -11.62 -4.00 2.15
N LEU A 54 -11.21 -4.05 3.41
CA LEU A 54 -10.27 -5.04 3.96
C LEU A 54 -10.97 -6.14 4.77
N GLY A 55 -12.31 -6.11 4.85
CA GLY A 55 -13.11 -7.06 5.64
C GLY A 55 -12.89 -6.93 7.15
N ILE A 56 -12.69 -5.69 7.63
CA ILE A 56 -12.48 -5.35 9.04
C ILE A 56 -13.75 -4.69 9.58
#